data_AF-A0A9R0WF46-F1
#
_entry.id   AF-A0A9R0WF46-F1
#
_cell.length_a   1.000
_cell.length_b   1.000
_cell.length_c   1.000
_cell.angle_alpha   90.00
_cell.angle_beta   90.00
_cell.angle_gamma   90.00
#
_symmetry.space_group_name_H-M   'P 1'
#
loop_
_entity.id
_entity.type
_entity.pdbx_description
1 polymer ?
#
loop_
_entity_poly.entity_id
_entity_poly.type
_entity_poly.pdbx_seq_one_letter_code
_entity_poly.pdbx_strand_id
1 'polypeptide(L)'
;MQILDTNPELYFHLQQQKLIELIRMGKINEALEFAQEELAPRGEENQAFLEEIEKTVALLVFEDVKNCPYGELLDVSQRLKTASEVNAAILTSQSHEKDPKLPSLLKMLIWTQNQLNEKAAYPRINNLSTAALEDPAI
;
A
#
# COMPACT_ATOMS: atom_id res chain seq x y z
N MET A 1 7.68 1.48 17.86
CA MET A 1 7.35 2.66 17.03
C MET A 1 8.60 3.38 16.49
N GLN A 2 9.77 2.73 16.36
CA GLN A 2 11.03 3.38 15.94
C GLN A 2 11.13 3.66 14.43
N ILE A 3 10.35 2.97 13.60
CA ILE A 3 10.41 3.07 12.12
C ILE A 3 9.83 4.40 11.63
N LEU A 4 8.81 4.90 12.33
CA LEU A 4 8.11 6.14 12.01
C LEU A 4 8.94 7.38 12.35
N ASP A 5 9.75 7.31 13.41
CA ASP A 5 10.68 8.38 13.81
C ASP A 5 11.85 8.53 12.81
N THR A 6 12.13 7.47 12.04
CA THR A 6 13.26 7.42 11.10
C THR A 6 12.84 7.83 9.68
N ASN A 7 11.53 7.95 9.39
CA ASN A 7 11.03 8.33 8.06
C ASN A 7 9.79 9.24 8.15
N PRO A 8 9.97 10.57 8.15
CA PRO A 8 8.87 11.53 8.26
C PRO A 8 7.91 11.51 7.06
N GLU A 9 8.40 11.14 5.87
CA GLU A 9 7.60 11.00 4.64
C GLU A 9 6.64 9.81 4.75
N LEU A 10 7.12 8.66 5.25
CA LEU A 10 6.25 7.51 5.50
C LEU A 10 5.17 7.81 6.54
N TYR A 11 5.52 8.52 7.60
CA TYR A 11 4.53 8.94 8.60
C TYR A 11 3.46 9.82 7.94
N PHE A 12 3.86 10.78 7.11
CA PHE A 12 2.93 11.63 6.39
C PHE A 12 1.96 10.81 5.52
N HIS A 13 2.47 9.90 4.68
CA HIS A 13 1.63 9.06 3.83
C HIS A 13 0.67 8.17 4.63
N LEU A 14 1.06 7.71 5.81
CA LEU A 14 0.17 6.97 6.71
C LEU A 14 -0.96 7.83 7.27
N GLN A 15 -0.67 9.07 7.70
CA GLN A 15 -1.71 9.99 8.16
C GLN A 15 -2.63 10.41 7.02
N GLN A 16 -2.08 10.67 5.83
CA GLN A 16 -2.86 10.94 4.62
C GLN A 16 -3.80 9.76 4.30
N GLN A 17 -3.31 8.52 4.38
CA GLN A 17 -4.15 7.33 4.18
C GLN A 17 -5.24 7.21 5.25
N LYS A 18 -4.95 7.54 6.51
CA LYS A 18 -5.95 7.58 7.58
C LYS A 18 -7.05 8.60 7.29
N LEU A 19 -6.69 9.80 6.83
CA LEU A 19 -7.66 10.82 6.41
C LEU A 19 -8.54 10.29 5.27
N ILE A 20 -7.94 9.67 4.24
CA ILE A 20 -8.67 9.03 3.12
C ILE A 20 -9.70 8.00 3.63
N GLU A 21 -9.34 7.17 4.61
CA GLU A 21 -10.28 6.20 5.17
C GLU A 21 -11.42 6.87 5.96
N LEU A 22 -11.16 7.95 6.70
CA LEU A 22 -12.21 8.72 7.39
C LEU A 22 -13.21 9.31 6.39
N ILE A 23 -12.70 9.86 5.27
CA ILE A 23 -13.52 10.39 4.17
C ILE A 23 -14.36 9.27 3.57
N ARG A 24 -13.77 8.10 3.28
CA ARG A 24 -14.47 6.94 2.71
C ARG A 24 -15.58 6.43 3.64
N MET A 25 -15.39 6.50 4.95
CA MET A 25 -16.40 6.12 5.95
C MET A 25 -17.53 7.16 6.13
N GLY A 26 -17.44 8.32 5.45
CA GLY A 26 -18.40 9.42 5.60
C GLY A 26 -18.26 10.17 6.93
N LYS A 27 -17.15 9.96 7.66
CA LYS A 27 -16.89 10.59 8.96
C LYS A 27 -16.26 11.98 8.77
N ILE A 28 -17.00 12.90 8.14
CA ILE A 28 -16.49 14.20 7.71
C ILE A 28 -15.95 15.04 8.88
N ASN A 29 -16.66 15.08 10.01
CA ASN A 29 -16.22 15.86 11.18
C ASN A 29 -14.88 15.34 11.74
N GLU A 30 -14.76 14.02 11.92
CA GLU A 30 -13.52 13.38 12.38
C GLU A 30 -12.38 13.59 11.36
N ALA A 31 -12.69 13.53 10.07
CA ALA A 31 -11.72 13.78 9.00
C ALA A 31 -11.18 15.22 9.05
N LEU A 32 -12.07 16.20 9.26
CA LEU A 32 -11.69 17.61 9.31
C LEU A 32 -10.87 17.93 10.56
N GLU A 33 -11.29 17.46 11.73
CA GLU A 33 -10.55 17.58 12.98
C GLU A 33 -9.16 16.97 12.85
N PHE A 34 -9.07 15.75 12.34
CA PHE A 34 -7.82 15.05 12.12
C PHE A 34 -6.90 15.79 11.13
N ALA A 35 -7.45 16.34 10.03
CA ALA A 35 -6.67 17.10 9.07
C ALA A 35 -6.05 18.37 9.70
N GLN A 36 -6.79 19.04 10.60
CA GLN A 36 -6.33 20.24 11.28
C GLN A 36 -5.27 19.94 12.35
N GLU A 37 -5.46 18.89 13.14
CA GLU A 37 -4.55 18.57 14.26
C GLU A 37 -3.25 17.91 13.77
N GLU A 38 -3.33 16.98 12.82
CA GLU A 38 -2.21 16.10 12.49
C GLU A 38 -1.52 16.45 11.16
N LEU A 39 -2.27 16.92 10.17
CA LEU A 39 -1.76 17.17 8.81
C LEU A 39 -1.37 18.64 8.59
N ALA A 40 -2.15 19.60 9.11
CA ALA A 40 -1.88 21.02 8.90
C ALA A 40 -0.47 21.47 9.34
N PRO A 41 0.06 21.08 10.53
CA PRO A 41 1.42 21.45 10.93
C PRO A 41 2.49 20.93 9.98
N ARG A 42 2.24 19.77 9.35
CA ARG A 42 3.18 19.14 8.40
C ARG A 42 3.15 19.79 7.02
N GLY A 43 2.01 20.35 6.63
CA GLY A 43 1.88 21.15 5.40
C GLY A 43 2.65 22.46 5.50
N GLU A 44 2.72 23.07 6.69
CA GLU A 44 3.51 24.29 6.93
C GLU A 44 5.03 24.04 6.80
N GLU A 45 5.49 22.85 7.19
CA GLU A 45 6.90 22.47 7.13
C GLU A 45 7.36 22.07 5.71
N ASN A 46 6.45 21.59 4.86
CA ASN A 46 6.78 21.08 3.52
C ASN A 46 5.68 21.35 2.49
N GLN A 47 6.01 22.18 1.49
CA GLN A 47 5.11 22.54 0.40
C GLN A 47 4.55 21.32 -0.37
N ALA A 48 5.36 20.27 -0.56
CA ALA A 48 4.90 19.06 -1.25
C ALA A 48 3.81 18.31 -0.46
N PHE A 49 3.90 18.34 0.88
CA PHE A 49 2.87 17.76 1.74
C PHE A 49 1.61 18.60 1.75
N LEU A 50 1.75 19.93 1.69
CA LEU A 50 0.60 20.83 1.58
C LEU A 50 -0.23 20.54 0.33
N GLU A 51 0.42 20.38 -0.83
CA GLU A 51 -0.27 20.02 -2.09
C GLU A 51 -1.03 18.69 -1.96
N GLU A 52 -0.45 17.69 -1.30
CA GLU A 52 -1.08 16.40 -1.08
C GLU A 52 -2.26 16.47 -0.08
N ILE A 53 -2.15 17.32 0.94
CA ILE A 53 -3.25 17.59 1.88
C ILE A 53 -4.40 18.28 1.14
N GLU A 54 -4.13 19.28 0.32
CA GLU A 54 -5.14 20.01 -0.46
C GLU A 54 -5.93 19.06 -1.38
N LYS A 55 -5.24 18.16 -2.09
CA LYS A 55 -5.89 17.12 -2.91
C LYS A 55 -6.80 16.22 -2.08
N THR A 56 -6.34 15.83 -0.89
CA THR A 56 -7.08 14.92 -0.01
C THR A 56 -8.30 15.61 0.61
N VAL A 57 -8.16 16.86 1.06
CA VAL A 57 -9.26 17.67 1.62
C VAL A 57 -10.25 18.08 0.53
N ALA A 58 -9.80 18.26 -0.71
CA ALA A 58 -10.71 18.51 -1.83
C ALA A 58 -11.76 17.39 -1.96
N LEU A 59 -11.44 16.13 -1.62
CA LEU A 59 -12.42 15.02 -1.61
C LEU A 59 -13.61 15.27 -0.68
N LEU A 60 -13.47 16.09 0.37
CA LEU A 60 -14.56 16.46 1.28
C LEU A 60 -15.53 17.46 0.65
N VAL A 61 -15.09 18.21 -0.36
CA VAL A 61 -15.89 19.26 -1.01
C VAL A 61 -16.80 18.68 -2.10
N PHE A 62 -16.38 17.58 -2.72
CA PHE A 62 -17.16 16.92 -3.78
C PHE A 62 -18.17 15.93 -3.19
N GLU A 63 -19.46 16.17 -3.41
CA GLU A 63 -20.54 15.24 -3.01
C GLU A 63 -20.48 13.91 -3.77
N ASP A 64 -20.00 13.93 -5.02
CA ASP A 64 -19.73 12.72 -5.81
C ASP A 64 -18.24 12.62 -6.14
N VAL A 65 -17.60 11.60 -5.57
CA VAL A 65 -16.18 11.28 -5.77
C VAL A 65 -15.85 11.09 -7.25
N LYS A 66 -16.79 10.63 -8.08
CA LYS A 66 -16.58 10.44 -9.53
C LYS A 66 -16.36 11.76 -10.27
N ASN A 67 -16.85 12.86 -9.71
CA ASN A 67 -16.65 14.20 -10.25
C ASN A 67 -15.44 14.90 -9.63
N CYS A 68 -14.78 14.28 -8.64
CA CYS A 68 -13.56 14.80 -8.07
C CYS A 68 -12.36 14.41 -8.96
N PRO A 69 -11.50 15.37 -9.36
CA PRO A 69 -10.29 15.07 -10.12
C PRO A 69 -9.31 14.17 -9.34
N TYR A 70 -9.45 14.07 -8.02
CA TYR A 70 -8.60 13.27 -7.13
C TYR A 70 -9.28 11.98 -6.64
N GLY A 71 -10.38 11.56 -7.27
CA GLY A 71 -11.13 10.35 -6.88
C GLY A 71 -10.28 9.08 -6.86
N GLU A 72 -9.16 9.05 -7.60
CA GLU A 72 -8.16 7.96 -7.57
C GLU A 72 -7.54 7.73 -6.19
N LEU A 73 -7.49 8.75 -5.32
CA LEU A 73 -7.02 8.61 -3.93
C LEU A 73 -7.93 7.66 -3.12
N LEU A 74 -9.19 7.48 -3.53
CA LEU A 74 -10.10 6.51 -2.93
C LEU A 74 -9.99 5.12 -3.58
N ASP A 75 -9.09 4.90 -4.54
CA ASP A 75 -8.91 3.59 -5.15
C ASP A 75 -8.13 2.61 -4.24
N VAL A 76 -8.25 1.32 -4.53
CA VAL A 76 -7.49 0.27 -3.84
C VAL A 76 -5.98 0.44 -4.07
N SER A 77 -5.58 0.94 -5.24
CA SER A 77 -4.18 1.18 -5.61
C SER A 77 -3.46 2.11 -4.63
N GLN A 78 -4.12 3.16 -4.13
CA GLN A 78 -3.53 4.06 -3.14
C GLN A 78 -3.21 3.34 -1.82
N ARG A 79 -4.14 2.49 -1.34
CA ARG A 79 -3.88 1.63 -0.16
C ARG A 79 -2.71 0.68 -0.38
N LEU A 80 -2.62 0.08 -1.56
CA LEU A 80 -1.53 -0.84 -1.90
C LEU A 80 -0.18 -0.12 -1.96
N LYS A 81 -0.15 1.12 -2.45
CA LYS A 81 1.06 1.96 -2.47
C LYS A 81 1.57 2.21 -1.05
N THR A 82 0.73 2.75 -0.16
CA THR A 82 1.11 3.00 1.23
C THR A 82 1.52 1.70 1.94
N ALA A 83 0.80 0.59 1.70
CA ALA A 83 1.18 -0.71 2.26
C ALA A 83 2.57 -1.17 1.77
N SER A 84 2.91 -0.94 0.50
CA SER A 84 4.23 -1.25 -0.05
C SER A 84 5.33 -0.41 0.59
N GLU A 85 5.11 0.89 0.79
CA GLU A 85 6.05 1.79 1.45
C GLU A 85 6.30 1.39 2.90
N VAL A 86 5.23 1.07 3.64
CA VAL A 86 5.31 0.56 5.01
C VAL A 86 6.10 -0.76 5.05
N ASN A 87 5.79 -1.69 4.15
CA ASN A 87 6.49 -2.96 4.07
C ASN A 87 7.99 -2.78 3.80
N ALA A 88 8.35 -1.90 2.86
CA ALA A 88 9.74 -1.60 2.55
C ALA A 88 10.48 -0.98 3.75
N ALA A 89 9.82 -0.07 4.48
CA ALA A 89 10.39 0.54 5.67
C ALA A 89 10.57 -0.45 6.83
N ILE A 90 9.61 -1.37 7.02
CA ILE A 90 9.73 -2.47 7.99
C ILE A 90 10.92 -3.36 7.64
N LEU A 91 11.04 -3.80 6.39
CA LEU A 91 12.17 -4.63 5.92
C LEU A 91 13.51 -3.94 6.16
N THR A 92 13.61 -2.66 5.78
CA THR A 92 14.81 -1.84 5.97
C THR A 92 15.18 -1.72 7.45
N SER A 93 14.20 -1.48 8.33
CA SER A 93 14.42 -1.36 9.78
C SER A 93 14.86 -2.66 10.44
N GLN A 94 14.52 -3.81 9.86
CA GLN A 94 14.91 -5.14 10.32
C GLN A 94 16.20 -5.65 9.66
N SER A 95 16.98 -4.78 8.99
CA SER A 95 18.22 -5.14 8.27
C SER A 95 18.03 -6.22 7.19
N HIS A 96 16.82 -6.35 6.63
CA HIS A 96 16.55 -7.18 5.46
C HIS A 96 16.61 -6.31 4.19
N GLU A 97 16.91 -6.91 3.04
CA GLU A 97 16.87 -6.22 1.73
C GLU A 97 15.51 -5.52 1.53
N LYS A 98 15.54 -4.33 0.89
CA LYS A 98 14.38 -3.43 0.70
C LYS A 98 13.17 -4.11 0.05
N ASP A 99 13.41 -5.14 -0.75
CA ASP A 99 12.39 -5.90 -1.46
C ASP A 99 12.02 -7.19 -0.70
N PRO A 100 10.72 -7.46 -0.48
CA PRO A 100 10.31 -8.73 0.08
C PRO A 100 10.73 -9.85 -0.87
N LYS A 101 11.56 -10.78 -0.38
CA LYS A 101 12.03 -11.94 -1.17
C LYS A 101 10.87 -12.89 -1.54
N LEU A 102 9.77 -12.86 -0.80
CA LEU A 102 8.66 -13.79 -1.03
C LEU A 102 7.98 -13.60 -2.41
N PRO A 103 7.53 -12.40 -2.82
CA PRO A 103 7.02 -12.19 -4.18
C PRO A 103 7.98 -12.59 -5.30
N SER A 104 9.29 -12.34 -5.16
CA SER A 104 10.27 -12.72 -6.18
C SER A 104 10.45 -14.25 -6.24
N LEU A 105 10.51 -14.91 -5.08
CA LEU A 105 10.54 -16.38 -4.99
C LEU A 105 9.26 -17.03 -5.56
N LEU A 106 8.08 -16.45 -5.29
CA LEU A 106 6.81 -16.94 -5.84
C LEU A 106 6.74 -16.78 -7.36
N LYS A 107 7.18 -15.64 -7.89
CA LYS A 107 7.30 -15.44 -9.35
C LYS A 107 8.27 -16.44 -9.97
N MET A 108 9.41 -16.67 -9.32
CA MET A 108 10.41 -17.64 -9.78
C MET A 108 9.85 -19.07 -9.76
N LEU A 109 9.12 -19.47 -8.71
CA LEU A 109 8.45 -20.77 -8.62
C LEU A 109 7.45 -20.96 -9.76
N ILE A 110 6.58 -19.98 -10.00
CA ILE A 110 5.59 -20.07 -11.10
C ILE A 110 6.31 -20.18 -12.45
N TRP A 111 7.36 -19.39 -12.65
CA TRP A 111 8.15 -19.42 -13.88
C TRP A 111 8.84 -20.77 -14.09
N THR A 112 9.50 -21.35 -13.06
CA THR A 112 10.17 -22.66 -13.19
C THR A 112 9.17 -23.78 -13.45
N GLN A 113 8.01 -23.77 -12.79
CA GLN A 113 6.93 -24.72 -13.07
C GLN A 113 6.46 -24.62 -14.53
N ASN A 114 6.26 -23.41 -15.05
CA ASN A 114 5.89 -23.24 -16.47
C ASN A 114 6.97 -23.76 -17.44
N GLN A 115 8.25 -23.55 -17.13
CA GLN A 115 9.35 -24.10 -17.94
C GLN A 115 9.45 -25.63 -17.89
N LEU A 116 9.09 -26.25 -16.76
CA LEU A 116 9.11 -27.70 -16.60
C LEU A 116 7.91 -28.38 -17.28
N ASN A 117 6.75 -27.72 -17.37
CA ASN A 117 5.58 -28.26 -18.08
C ASN A 117 5.89 -28.69 -19.53
N GLU A 118 6.82 -28.00 -20.20
CA GLU A 118 7.22 -28.32 -21.57
C GLU A 118 8.27 -29.46 -21.65
N LYS A 119 8.85 -29.89 -20.52
CA LYS A 119 10.05 -30.73 -20.50
C LYS A 119 9.91 -32.01 -19.69
N ALA A 120 9.07 -32.06 -18.66
CA ALA A 120 8.93 -33.23 -17.81
C ALA A 120 7.57 -33.26 -17.09
N ALA A 121 7.15 -34.47 -16.69
CA ALA A 121 6.13 -34.65 -15.66
C ALA A 121 6.79 -34.47 -14.29
N TYR A 122 6.24 -33.60 -13.45
CA TYR A 122 6.80 -33.30 -12.13
C TYR A 122 5.68 -32.89 -11.15
N PRO A 123 5.87 -33.06 -9.82
CA PRO A 123 4.89 -32.63 -8.83
C PRO A 123 4.80 -31.10 -8.76
N ARG A 124 3.58 -30.56 -8.82
CA ARG A 124 3.29 -29.13 -8.94
C ARG A 124 2.66 -28.58 -7.67
N ILE A 125 3.05 -27.38 -7.29
CA ILE A 125 2.36 -26.57 -6.28
C ILE A 125 1.27 -25.76 -6.97
N ASN A 126 0.02 -26.17 -6.80
CA ASN A 126 -1.16 -25.46 -7.30
C ASN A 126 -1.72 -24.47 -6.27
N ASN A 127 -1.57 -24.78 -4.98
CA ASN A 127 -2.01 -23.93 -3.88
C ASN A 127 -0.80 -23.37 -3.12
N LEU A 128 -0.52 -22.07 -3.32
CA LEU A 128 0.60 -21.38 -2.68
C LEU A 128 0.45 -21.20 -1.17
N SER A 129 -0.78 -21.29 -0.64
CA SER A 129 -1.04 -21.15 0.80
C SER A 129 -0.72 -22.41 1.59
N THR A 130 -0.90 -23.58 0.97
CA THR A 130 -0.61 -24.89 1.60
C THR A 130 0.75 -25.44 1.19
N ALA A 131 1.31 -24.97 0.07
CA ALA A 131 2.57 -25.43 -0.52
C ALA A 131 2.62 -26.96 -0.75
N ALA A 132 1.46 -27.61 -0.88
CA ALA A 132 1.37 -29.03 -1.16
C ALA A 132 1.84 -29.33 -2.59
N LEU A 133 2.68 -30.35 -2.73
CA LEU A 133 3.08 -30.89 -4.02
C LEU A 133 2.02 -31.89 -4.48
N GLU A 134 1.41 -31.62 -5.61
CA GLU A 134 0.44 -32.50 -6.26
C GLU A 134 1.14 -33.19 -7.44
N ASP A 135 1.12 -34.52 -7.45
CA ASP A 135 1.67 -35.28 -8.56
C ASP A 135 0.92 -34.97 -9.87
N PRO A 136 1.63 -35.02 -11.02
CA PRO A 136 0.99 -34.78 -12.30
C PRO A 136 -0.10 -35.83 -12.53
N ALA A 137 -1.29 -35.36 -12.95
CA ALA A 137 -2.36 -36.28 -13.34
C ALA A 137 -1.85 -37.16 -14.49
N ILE A 138 -1.88 -38.49 -14.26
CA ILE A 138 -1.48 -39.52 -15.21
C ILE A 138 -2.33 -39.43 -16.48
#